data_AF-A0A060YQN3-F1
#
_entry.id   AF-A0A060YQN3-F1
#
_cell.length_a   1.000
_cell.length_b   1.000
_cell.length_c   1.000
_cell.angle_alpha   90.00
_cell.angle_beta   90.00
_cell.angle_gamma   90.00
#
_symmetry.space_group_name_H-M   'P 1'
#
loop_
_entity.id
_entity.type
_entity.pdbx_description
1 polymer ?
#
loop_
_entity_poly.entity_id
_entity_poly.type
_entity_poly.pdbx_seq_one_letter_code
_entity_poly.pdbx_strand_id
1 'polypeptide(L)'
;MSGILKENLFGNYLEKGDLVAKKGIATVEGPDDTLTNSNRYVLADITSFFTLLVGIYFPSVTGIMAGSNRSGDLRDAQKSIPIGTIMAITTTSIVYMSAVILFGACIEGVVLRDKFGEGVNGNLVIGTLAWPSPWVIVIGSFFSTCGAGLQSLTGAPRLMQAISRDGVVPILRVFGHGKANGEPTWALLLTAGICEIGILIASLDAVAPILSMFFLMCYMFVNLACALQTLLRTPNWRPRFNYYHW
;
A
#
# COMPACT_ATOMS: atom_id res chain seq x y z
N MET A 1 -26.03 -11.13 -17.28
CA MET A 1 -24.65 -10.73 -16.94
C MET A 1 -24.19 -9.75 -17.99
N SER A 2 -23.97 -8.49 -17.60
CA SER A 2 -23.48 -7.47 -18.54
C SER A 2 -22.14 -7.94 -19.11
N GLY A 3 -21.97 -7.95 -20.43
CA GLY A 3 -20.76 -8.41 -21.12
C GLY A 3 -19.49 -7.62 -20.81
N ILE A 4 -19.57 -6.62 -19.93
CA ILE A 4 -18.52 -5.68 -19.52
C ILE A 4 -17.24 -6.39 -19.05
N LEU A 5 -17.36 -7.54 -18.35
CA LEU A 5 -16.17 -8.27 -17.92
C LEU A 5 -15.27 -8.68 -19.10
N LYS A 6 -15.87 -9.02 -20.26
CA LYS A 6 -15.11 -9.35 -21.47
C LYS A 6 -14.39 -8.14 -22.05
N GLU A 7 -14.98 -6.94 -21.92
CA GLU A 7 -14.39 -5.68 -22.38
C GLU A 7 -13.22 -5.23 -21.49
N ASN A 8 -13.28 -5.56 -20.20
CA ASN A 8 -12.27 -5.19 -19.20
C ASN A 8 -11.14 -6.22 -19.03
N LEU A 9 -11.20 -7.37 -19.71
CA LEU A 9 -10.26 -8.48 -19.49
C LEU A 9 -8.81 -8.14 -19.91
N PHE A 10 -8.65 -7.30 -20.92
CA PHE A 10 -7.34 -6.97 -21.48
C PHE A 10 -6.79 -5.66 -20.91
N GLY A 11 -5.47 -5.63 -20.67
CA GLY A 11 -4.76 -4.43 -20.24
C GLY A 11 -4.86 -3.31 -21.27
N ASN A 12 -5.02 -2.08 -20.79
CA ASN A 12 -4.96 -0.88 -21.61
C ASN A 12 -3.95 0.06 -20.95
N TYR A 13 -2.77 0.14 -21.56
CA TYR A 13 -1.70 1.03 -21.13
C TYR A 13 -1.76 2.27 -22.00
N LEU A 14 -1.84 3.43 -21.35
CA LEU A 14 -1.95 4.74 -21.98
C LEU A 14 -0.73 5.59 -21.64
N GLU A 15 -0.35 6.46 -22.57
CA GLU A 15 0.65 7.50 -22.32
C GLU A 15 0.00 8.72 -21.69
N LYS A 16 0.78 9.51 -20.95
CA LYS A 16 0.28 10.72 -20.31
C LYS A 16 -0.31 11.68 -21.33
N GLY A 17 -1.57 12.09 -21.12
CA GLY A 17 -2.30 12.99 -22.01
C GLY A 17 -3.17 12.29 -23.06
N ASP A 18 -3.12 10.96 -23.16
CA ASP A 18 -4.02 10.21 -24.04
C ASP A 18 -5.48 10.29 -23.58
N LEU A 19 -6.41 10.35 -24.52
CA LEU A 19 -7.85 10.33 -24.26
C LEU A 19 -8.31 8.96 -23.73
N VAL A 20 -9.06 8.95 -22.62
CA VAL A 20 -9.68 7.74 -22.09
C VAL A 20 -10.92 7.39 -22.92
N ALA A 21 -10.71 6.66 -24.02
CA ALA A 21 -11.77 6.25 -24.93
C ALA A 21 -12.25 4.80 -24.71
N LYS A 22 -13.52 4.54 -25.04
CA LYS A 22 -14.07 3.19 -25.09
C LYS A 22 -13.80 2.56 -26.45
N LYS A 23 -13.27 1.33 -26.47
CA LYS A 23 -13.07 0.56 -27.70
C LYS A 23 -14.41 0.34 -28.41
N GLY A 24 -14.49 0.74 -29.69
CA GLY A 24 -15.69 0.56 -30.53
C GLY A 24 -16.63 1.75 -30.60
N ILE A 25 -16.33 2.87 -29.93
CA ILE A 25 -17.05 4.15 -30.09
C ILE A 25 -16.10 5.16 -30.74
N ALA A 26 -16.55 5.84 -31.79
CA ALA A 26 -15.76 6.88 -32.45
C ALA A 26 -15.52 8.05 -31.49
N THR A 27 -14.26 8.44 -31.30
CA THR A 27 -13.87 9.63 -30.55
C THR A 27 -14.17 10.86 -31.40
N VAL A 28 -15.08 11.73 -30.93
CA VAL A 28 -15.34 13.01 -31.57
C VAL A 28 -14.47 14.06 -30.89
N GLU A 29 -13.38 14.43 -31.54
CA GLU A 29 -12.58 15.59 -31.17
C GLU A 29 -13.30 16.84 -31.66
N GLY A 30 -13.65 17.76 -30.74
CA GLY A 30 -14.20 19.05 -31.08
C GLY A 30 -13.11 19.88 -31.80
N PRO A 31 -13.39 20.46 -32.98
CA PRO A 31 -12.36 21.11 -33.80
C PRO A 31 -11.66 22.33 -33.15
N ASP A 32 -12.23 22.87 -32.06
CA ASP A 32 -11.72 24.06 -31.34
C ASP A 32 -11.43 23.83 -29.84
N ASP A 33 -11.52 22.59 -29.33
CA ASP A 33 -11.34 22.33 -27.90
C ASP A 33 -9.86 22.07 -27.56
N THR A 34 -9.29 22.85 -26.63
CA THR A 34 -7.97 22.54 -26.07
C THR A 34 -8.05 21.23 -25.28
N LEU A 35 -7.22 20.24 -25.65
CA LEU A 35 -7.02 18.98 -24.91
C LEU A 35 -6.39 19.28 -23.54
N THR A 36 -7.26 19.59 -22.58
CA THR A 36 -6.90 19.85 -21.18
C THR A 36 -7.90 19.14 -20.29
N ASN A 37 -7.46 18.64 -19.12
CA ASN A 37 -8.32 17.99 -18.11
C ASN A 37 -9.43 18.91 -17.55
N SER A 38 -9.45 20.20 -17.90
CA SER A 38 -10.55 21.11 -17.53
C SER A 38 -11.67 21.18 -18.57
N ASN A 39 -11.46 20.64 -19.77
CA ASN A 39 -12.50 20.54 -20.80
C ASN A 39 -13.16 19.16 -20.76
N ARG A 40 -14.19 18.96 -21.59
CA ARG A 40 -15.11 17.80 -21.68
C ARG A 40 -14.46 16.40 -21.82
N TYR A 41 -13.14 16.29 -21.74
CA TYR A 41 -12.35 15.09 -21.99
C TYR A 41 -11.59 14.65 -20.74
N VAL A 42 -11.63 13.34 -20.47
CA VAL A 42 -10.82 12.70 -19.44
C VAL A 42 -9.53 12.19 -20.08
N LEU A 43 -8.38 12.66 -19.60
CA LEU A 43 -7.06 12.24 -20.09
C LEU A 43 -6.35 11.33 -19.08
N ALA A 44 -5.42 10.52 -19.58
CA ALA A 44 -4.53 9.73 -18.74
C ALA A 44 -3.57 10.63 -17.95
N ASP A 45 -3.64 10.55 -16.62
CA ASP A 45 -2.85 11.35 -15.66
C ASP A 45 -1.34 11.07 -15.77
N ILE A 46 -0.98 9.80 -15.94
CA ILE A 46 0.41 9.32 -16.04
C ILE A 46 0.55 8.22 -17.09
N THR A 47 1.74 8.10 -17.68
CA THR A 47 2.09 6.96 -18.53
C THR A 47 2.11 5.68 -17.69
N SER A 48 1.35 4.68 -18.12
CA SER A 48 1.13 3.44 -17.38
C SER A 48 1.79 2.24 -18.06
N PHE A 49 2.41 1.38 -17.26
CA PHE A 49 2.99 0.11 -17.71
C PHE A 49 3.00 -0.88 -16.54
N PHE A 50 3.13 -2.18 -16.84
CA PHE A 50 2.93 -3.25 -15.86
C PHE A 50 3.77 -3.09 -14.59
N THR A 51 5.08 -2.83 -14.71
CA THR A 51 5.98 -2.76 -13.55
C THR A 51 5.73 -1.52 -12.68
N LEU A 52 5.24 -0.42 -13.25
CA LEU A 52 4.82 0.75 -12.48
C LEU A 52 3.59 0.43 -11.62
N LEU A 53 2.59 -0.25 -12.17
CA LEU A 53 1.39 -0.66 -11.43
C LEU A 53 1.73 -1.63 -10.29
N VAL A 54 2.69 -2.54 -10.49
CA VAL A 54 3.20 -3.40 -9.41
C VAL A 54 3.78 -2.56 -8.27
N GLY A 55 4.57 -1.54 -8.58
CA GLY A 55 5.17 -0.65 -7.58
C GLY A 55 4.15 0.21 -6.82
N ILE A 56 3.07 0.61 -7.48
CA ILE A 56 1.97 1.35 -6.84
C ILE A 56 1.09 0.43 -5.97
N TYR A 57 0.87 -0.82 -6.40
CA TYR A 57 0.03 -1.77 -5.68
C TYR A 57 0.73 -2.37 -4.45
N PHE A 58 2.05 -2.60 -4.51
CA PHE A 58 2.79 -3.34 -3.49
C PHE A 58 2.61 -2.87 -2.04
N PRO A 59 2.52 -1.56 -1.72
CA PRO A 59 2.27 -1.09 -0.35
C PRO A 59 0.99 -1.68 0.27
N SER A 60 -0.02 -2.05 -0.53
CA SER A 60 -1.28 -2.64 -0.05
C SER A 60 -1.13 -4.01 0.60
N VAL A 61 -0.07 -4.76 0.28
CA VAL A 61 0.22 -6.09 0.84
C VAL A 61 1.33 -6.04 1.90
N THR A 62 1.81 -4.85 2.24
CA THR A 62 2.79 -4.67 3.31
C THR A 62 2.14 -4.73 4.70
N GLY A 63 2.96 -4.64 5.75
CA GLY A 63 2.45 -4.59 7.14
C GLY A 63 2.26 -5.95 7.81
N ILE A 64 2.76 -7.04 7.22
CA ILE A 64 2.72 -8.40 7.83
C ILE A 64 3.41 -8.46 9.19
N MET A 65 4.34 -7.54 9.45
CA MET A 65 5.07 -7.44 10.73
C MET A 65 4.22 -6.80 11.85
N ALA A 66 3.05 -6.23 11.56
CA ALA A 66 2.20 -5.64 12.60
C ALA A 66 1.75 -6.67 13.65
N GLY A 67 1.62 -7.95 13.27
CA GLY A 67 1.21 -9.02 14.16
C GLY A 67 2.21 -9.33 15.29
N SER A 68 3.50 -9.06 15.10
CA SER A 68 4.54 -9.32 16.12
C SER A 68 4.81 -8.13 17.04
N ASN A 69 4.33 -6.93 16.70
CA ASN A 69 4.51 -5.71 17.49
C ASN A 69 3.88 -5.78 18.90
N ARG A 70 2.96 -6.72 19.13
CA ARG A 70 2.29 -6.98 20.42
C ARG A 70 2.65 -8.34 21.02
N SER A 71 3.76 -8.92 20.59
CA SER A 71 4.20 -10.26 21.02
C SER A 71 4.33 -10.42 22.54
N GLY A 72 4.73 -9.37 23.27
CA GLY A 72 4.85 -9.38 24.73
C GLY A 72 3.51 -9.41 25.49
N ASP A 73 2.41 -9.04 24.84
CA ASP A 73 1.06 -9.01 25.43
C ASP A 73 0.28 -10.31 25.17
N LEU A 74 0.85 -11.24 24.38
CA LEU A 74 0.19 -12.49 23.99
C LEU A 74 0.39 -13.58 25.04
N ARG A 75 -0.69 -14.29 25.38
CA ARG A 75 -0.64 -15.47 26.25
C ARG A 75 0.28 -16.58 25.71
N ASP A 76 0.26 -16.79 24.39
CA ASP A 76 1.17 -17.72 23.69
C ASP A 76 1.59 -17.12 22.35
N ALA A 77 2.69 -16.35 22.38
CA ALA A 77 3.22 -15.69 21.18
C ALA A 77 3.70 -16.69 20.12
N GLN A 78 4.23 -17.86 20.53
CA GLN A 78 4.81 -18.84 19.61
C GLN A 78 3.75 -19.46 18.69
N LYS A 79 2.52 -19.66 19.21
CA LYS A 79 1.40 -20.16 18.42
C LYS A 79 0.60 -19.05 17.75
N SER A 80 0.33 -17.94 18.45
CA SER A 80 -0.58 -16.91 17.96
C SER A 80 -0.03 -16.09 16.80
N ILE A 81 1.27 -15.76 16.80
CA ILE A 81 1.89 -14.96 15.73
C ILE A 81 1.80 -15.65 14.36
N PRO A 82 2.27 -16.92 14.18
CA PRO A 82 2.23 -17.54 12.85
C PRO A 82 0.81 -17.77 12.36
N ILE A 83 -0.11 -18.24 13.21
CA ILE A 83 -1.51 -18.50 12.82
C ILE A 83 -2.20 -17.19 12.45
N GLY A 84 -2.08 -16.15 13.29
CA GLY A 84 -2.69 -14.85 13.05
C GLY A 84 -2.20 -14.21 11.75
N THR A 85 -0.88 -14.26 11.51
CA THR A 85 -0.27 -13.65 10.31
C THR A 85 -0.73 -14.37 9.03
N ILE A 86 -0.70 -15.70 8.99
CA ILE A 86 -1.12 -16.48 7.80
C ILE A 86 -2.62 -16.28 7.51
N MET A 87 -3.45 -16.27 8.54
CA MET A 87 -4.90 -16.05 8.39
C MET A 87 -5.20 -14.63 7.90
N ALA A 88 -4.51 -13.61 8.40
CA ALA A 88 -4.65 -12.24 7.95
C ALA A 88 -4.24 -12.06 6.47
N ILE A 89 -3.10 -12.65 6.07
CA ILE A 89 -2.63 -12.63 4.68
C ILE A 89 -3.64 -13.33 3.76
N THR A 90 -4.12 -14.50 4.14
CA THR A 90 -5.13 -15.23 3.37
C THR A 90 -6.41 -14.42 3.21
N THR A 91 -6.89 -13.80 4.30
CA THR A 91 -8.13 -13.00 4.29
C THR A 91 -8.01 -11.78 3.37
N THR A 92 -6.93 -11.00 3.52
CA THR A 92 -6.70 -9.82 2.67
C THR A 92 -6.50 -10.18 1.20
N SER A 93 -5.81 -11.30 0.92
CA SER A 93 -5.64 -11.81 -0.45
C SER A 93 -6.98 -12.16 -1.10
N ILE A 94 -7.89 -12.83 -0.37
CA ILE A 94 -9.24 -13.14 -0.87
C ILE A 94 -10.03 -11.86 -1.15
N VAL A 95 -9.96 -10.87 -0.25
CA VAL A 95 -10.63 -9.57 -0.44
C VAL A 95 -10.10 -8.86 -1.69
N TYR A 96 -8.77 -8.82 -1.88
CA TYR A 96 -8.19 -8.19 -3.07
C TYR A 96 -8.56 -8.91 -4.37
N MET A 97 -8.45 -10.24 -4.41
CA MET A 97 -8.79 -11.01 -5.62
C MET A 97 -10.28 -10.92 -5.97
N SER A 98 -11.16 -10.96 -4.97
CA SER A 98 -12.61 -10.79 -5.19
C SER A 98 -12.94 -9.38 -5.66
N ALA A 99 -12.33 -8.34 -5.10
CA ALA A 99 -12.54 -6.95 -5.50
C ALA A 99 -12.13 -6.71 -6.96
N VAL A 100 -10.98 -7.24 -7.41
CA VAL A 100 -10.54 -7.15 -8.81
C VAL A 100 -11.58 -7.71 -9.77
N ILE A 101 -12.13 -8.89 -9.46
CA ILE A 101 -13.15 -9.55 -10.30
C ILE A 101 -14.45 -8.73 -10.30
N LEU A 102 -14.90 -8.27 -9.12
CA LEU A 102 -16.14 -7.50 -8.98
C LEU A 102 -16.06 -6.14 -9.69
N PHE A 103 -14.96 -5.39 -9.56
CA PHE A 103 -14.78 -4.14 -10.28
C PHE A 103 -14.74 -4.33 -11.79
N GLY A 104 -14.03 -5.35 -12.26
CA GLY A 104 -13.99 -5.68 -13.69
C GLY A 104 -15.35 -6.09 -14.26
N ALA A 105 -16.23 -6.69 -13.46
CA ALA A 105 -17.55 -7.14 -13.89
C ALA A 105 -18.66 -6.09 -13.76
N CYS A 106 -18.53 -5.15 -12.82
CA CYS A 106 -19.58 -4.20 -12.46
C CYS A 106 -19.35 -2.77 -12.96
N ILE A 107 -18.11 -2.37 -13.26
CA ILE A 107 -17.76 -1.00 -13.62
C ILE A 107 -17.31 -0.93 -15.08
N GLU A 108 -17.78 0.09 -15.80
CA GLU A 108 -17.36 0.33 -17.18
C GLU A 108 -15.89 0.74 -17.27
N GLY A 109 -15.16 0.21 -18.25
CA GLY A 109 -13.70 0.37 -18.34
C GLY A 109 -13.20 1.81 -18.47
N VAL A 110 -14.01 2.74 -19.00
CA VAL A 110 -13.64 4.16 -19.05
C VAL A 110 -13.69 4.82 -17.68
N VAL A 111 -14.65 4.44 -16.83
CA VAL A 111 -14.78 4.93 -15.46
C VAL A 111 -13.67 4.36 -14.58
N LEU A 112 -13.26 3.10 -14.80
CA LEU A 112 -12.12 2.50 -14.08
C LEU A 112 -10.77 3.17 -14.36
N ARG A 113 -10.63 3.80 -15.53
CA ARG A 113 -9.39 4.48 -15.96
C ARG A 113 -9.35 5.95 -15.56
N ASP A 114 -10.45 6.46 -15.02
CA ASP A 114 -10.54 7.81 -14.49
C ASP A 114 -10.23 7.81 -13.00
N LYS A 115 -9.02 8.26 -12.67
CA LYS A 115 -8.50 8.30 -11.30
C LYS A 115 -9.26 9.27 -10.39
N PHE A 116 -9.70 10.41 -10.92
CA PHE A 116 -10.33 11.48 -10.13
C PHE A 116 -11.87 11.43 -10.20
N GLY A 117 -12.43 10.58 -11.05
CA GLY A 117 -13.88 10.39 -11.17
C GLY A 117 -14.57 11.55 -11.88
N GLU A 118 -13.88 12.27 -12.75
CA GLU A 118 -14.44 13.33 -13.58
C GLU A 118 -15.65 12.83 -14.41
N GLY A 119 -15.55 11.62 -14.96
CA GLY A 119 -16.62 10.92 -15.69
C GLY A 119 -17.81 10.49 -14.82
N VAL A 120 -17.71 10.63 -13.49
CA VAL A 120 -18.79 10.35 -12.53
C VAL A 120 -19.09 11.55 -11.63
N ASN A 121 -18.94 12.77 -12.15
CA ASN A 121 -19.20 14.06 -11.48
C ASN A 121 -18.35 14.27 -10.20
N GLY A 122 -17.09 13.84 -10.22
CA GLY A 122 -16.15 13.98 -9.10
C GLY A 122 -16.40 13.03 -7.93
N ASN A 123 -17.24 12.01 -8.11
CA ASN A 123 -17.39 10.95 -7.11
C ASN A 123 -16.25 9.93 -7.20
N LEU A 124 -15.88 9.33 -6.06
CA LEU A 124 -14.97 8.19 -6.07
C LEU A 124 -15.59 7.03 -6.86
N VAL A 125 -14.87 6.49 -7.84
CA VAL A 125 -15.31 5.36 -8.69
C VAL A 125 -15.73 4.14 -7.86
N ILE A 126 -15.01 3.84 -6.79
CA ILE A 126 -15.40 2.77 -5.85
C ILE A 126 -16.64 3.15 -5.02
N GLY A 127 -16.81 4.44 -4.71
CA GLY A 127 -17.95 4.96 -3.95
C GLY A 127 -19.26 4.85 -4.72
N THR A 128 -19.25 4.97 -6.05
CA THR A 128 -20.47 4.83 -6.85
C THR A 128 -21.05 3.41 -6.82
N LEU A 129 -20.25 2.41 -6.46
CA LEU A 129 -20.69 1.02 -6.27
C LEU A 129 -21.20 0.74 -4.85
N ALA A 130 -20.98 1.66 -3.90
CA ALA A 130 -21.25 1.44 -2.50
C ALA A 130 -22.73 1.67 -2.15
N TRP A 131 -23.32 0.72 -1.44
CA TRP A 131 -24.62 0.85 -0.80
C TRP A 131 -24.43 1.13 0.70
N PRO A 132 -25.20 2.03 1.35
CA PRO A 132 -26.35 2.79 0.84
C PRO A 132 -26.01 4.13 0.17
N SER A 133 -24.79 4.65 0.33
CA SER A 133 -24.38 5.94 -0.24
C SER A 133 -22.87 5.97 -0.51
N PRO A 134 -22.39 6.66 -1.57
CA PRO A 134 -20.96 6.83 -1.85
C PRO A 134 -20.17 7.44 -0.70
N TRP A 135 -20.81 8.28 0.12
CA TRP A 135 -20.20 8.93 1.28
C TRP A 135 -19.67 7.97 2.34
N VAL A 136 -20.22 6.75 2.41
CA VAL A 136 -19.73 5.72 3.35
C VAL A 136 -18.27 5.38 3.06
N ILE A 137 -17.90 5.25 1.78
CA ILE A 137 -16.53 4.96 1.38
C ILE A 137 -15.64 6.18 1.56
N VAL A 138 -16.13 7.38 1.22
CA VAL A 138 -15.37 8.63 1.38
C VAL A 138 -14.99 8.85 2.86
N ILE A 139 -15.97 8.80 3.77
CA ILE A 139 -15.74 9.03 5.20
C ILE A 139 -14.96 7.87 5.82
N GLY A 140 -15.30 6.63 5.46
CA GLY A 140 -14.64 5.44 5.99
C GLY A 140 -13.16 5.37 5.60
N SER A 141 -12.83 5.63 4.33
CA SER A 141 -11.44 5.65 3.86
C SER A 141 -10.66 6.79 4.50
N PHE A 142 -11.25 7.99 4.65
CA PHE A 142 -10.59 9.12 5.33
C PHE A 142 -10.14 8.76 6.75
N PHE A 143 -11.04 8.26 7.59
CA PHE A 143 -10.68 7.87 8.96
C PHE A 143 -9.72 6.68 9.01
N SER A 144 -9.88 5.71 8.09
CA SER A 144 -8.96 4.58 7.97
C SER A 144 -7.54 5.04 7.65
N THR A 145 -7.36 5.92 6.67
CA THR A 145 -6.05 6.47 6.29
C THR A 145 -5.44 7.30 7.41
N CYS A 146 -6.22 8.16 8.08
CA CYS A 146 -5.75 8.91 9.25
C CYS A 146 -5.26 7.98 10.37
N GLY A 147 -6.01 6.90 10.67
CA GLY A 147 -5.63 5.89 11.66
C GLY A 147 -4.33 5.16 11.29
N ALA A 148 -4.18 4.75 10.03
CA ALA A 148 -2.96 4.11 9.54
C ALA A 148 -1.74 5.05 9.59
N GLY A 149 -1.94 6.33 9.27
CA GLY A 149 -0.91 7.37 9.39
C GLY A 149 -0.46 7.56 10.85
N LEU A 150 -1.38 7.68 11.79
CA LEU A 150 -1.08 7.80 13.23
C LEU A 150 -0.37 6.57 13.79
N GLN A 151 -0.79 5.37 13.37
CA GLN A 151 -0.11 4.13 13.74
C GLN A 151 1.36 4.13 13.25
N SER A 152 1.59 4.54 12.02
CA SER A 152 2.94 4.59 11.43
C SER A 152 3.81 5.65 12.12
N LEU A 153 3.24 6.83 12.38
CA LEU A 153 3.92 7.94 13.04
C LEU A 153 4.32 7.63 14.49
N THR A 154 3.55 6.80 15.19
CA THR A 154 3.88 6.37 16.56
C THR A 154 4.73 5.10 16.60
N GLY A 155 4.60 4.22 15.60
CA GLY A 155 5.34 2.96 15.50
C GLY A 155 6.81 3.16 15.12
N ALA A 156 7.09 3.93 14.06
CA ALA A 156 8.45 4.11 13.55
C ALA A 156 9.44 4.69 14.59
N PRO A 157 9.09 5.74 15.36
CA PRO A 157 9.97 6.27 16.42
C PRO A 157 10.28 5.24 17.51
N ARG A 158 9.32 4.38 17.86
CA ARG A 158 9.51 3.34 18.88
C ARG A 158 10.47 2.25 18.42
N LEU A 159 10.36 1.83 17.16
CA LEU A 159 11.31 0.90 16.54
C LEU A 159 12.73 1.48 16.53
N MET A 160 12.86 2.74 16.13
CA MET A 160 14.16 3.43 16.13
C MET A 160 14.75 3.58 17.53
N GLN A 161 13.93 3.90 18.52
CA GLN A 161 14.36 4.01 19.91
C GLN A 161 14.85 2.66 20.46
N ALA A 162 14.17 1.56 20.13
CA ALA A 162 14.60 0.21 20.50
C ALA A 162 15.98 -0.12 19.93
N ILE A 163 16.18 0.07 18.62
CA ILE A 163 17.48 -0.14 17.94
C ILE A 163 18.59 0.71 18.58
N SER A 164 18.27 1.95 18.95
CA SER A 164 19.22 2.88 19.56
C SER A 164 19.62 2.48 20.97
N ARG A 165 18.72 1.84 21.73
CA ARG A 165 18.97 1.31 23.08
C ARG A 165 19.78 0.03 23.08
N ASP A 166 19.64 -0.80 22.04
CA ASP A 166 20.44 -2.01 21.87
C ASP A 166 21.92 -1.71 21.61
N GLY A 167 22.27 -0.45 21.28
CA GLY A 167 23.65 0.01 21.17
C GLY A 167 24.41 -0.56 19.96
N VAL A 168 23.71 -1.21 19.01
CA VAL A 168 24.29 -1.85 17.82
C VAL A 168 24.99 -0.84 16.91
N VAL A 169 24.42 0.35 16.75
CA VAL A 169 24.97 1.42 15.91
C VAL A 169 25.28 2.64 16.78
N PRO A 170 26.57 2.97 17.02
CA PRO A 170 26.96 4.07 17.90
C PRO A 170 26.39 5.44 17.52
N ILE A 171 26.21 5.72 16.23
CA ILE A 171 25.70 7.01 15.73
C ILE A 171 24.22 7.24 16.08
N LEU A 172 23.46 6.17 16.31
CA LEU A 172 22.02 6.24 16.61
C LEU A 172 21.72 6.45 18.10
N ARG A 173 22.73 6.44 18.99
CA ARG A 173 22.53 6.56 20.45
C ARG A 173 21.73 7.79 20.87
N VAL A 174 21.83 8.90 20.13
CA VAL A 174 21.07 10.13 20.37
C VAL A 174 19.54 9.88 20.36
N PHE A 175 19.07 8.98 19.51
CA PHE A 175 17.65 8.65 19.36
C PHE A 175 17.13 7.69 20.45
N GLY A 176 18.00 7.15 21.30
CA GLY A 176 17.63 6.31 22.45
C GLY A 176 17.01 7.08 23.62
N HIS A 177 17.15 8.42 23.62
CA HIS A 177 16.61 9.29 24.66
C HIS A 177 15.08 9.22 24.68
N GLY A 178 14.50 8.98 25.86
CA GLY A 178 13.05 8.96 26.07
C GLY A 178 12.66 9.85 27.24
N LYS A 179 11.46 10.42 27.18
CA LYS A 179 10.84 11.10 28.33
C LYS A 179 10.53 10.10 29.45
N ALA A 180 10.14 10.59 30.63
CA ALA A 180 9.77 9.76 31.78
C ALA A 180 8.64 8.75 31.50
N ASN A 181 7.80 9.02 30.50
CA ASN A 181 6.73 8.13 30.03
C ASN A 181 7.18 7.11 28.96
N GLY A 182 8.47 7.09 28.61
CA GLY A 182 9.02 6.22 27.58
C GLY A 182 8.89 6.73 26.15
N GLU A 183 8.31 7.93 25.92
CA GLU A 183 8.11 8.44 24.56
C GLU A 183 9.41 8.91 23.89
N PRO A 184 9.68 8.49 22.64
CA PRO A 184 10.87 8.87 21.88
C PRO A 184 10.75 10.28 21.28
N THR A 185 11.39 11.29 21.87
CA THR A 185 11.32 12.67 21.38
C THR A 185 12.14 12.89 20.10
N TRP A 186 13.43 12.58 20.13
CA TRP A 186 14.32 12.82 18.99
C TRP A 186 14.01 11.90 17.80
N ALA A 187 13.65 10.64 18.07
CA ALA A 187 13.24 9.72 17.02
C ALA A 187 11.90 10.14 16.39
N LEU A 188 10.96 10.73 17.15
CA LEU A 188 9.74 11.31 16.59
C LEU A 188 10.03 12.51 15.69
N LEU A 189 10.94 13.39 16.11
CA LEU A 189 11.34 14.55 15.31
C LEU A 189 12.00 14.13 13.99
N LEU A 190 12.86 13.11 14.01
CA LEU A 190 13.45 12.56 12.79
C LEU A 190 12.38 11.94 11.86
N THR A 191 11.48 11.13 12.41
CA THR A 191 10.37 10.55 11.63
C THR A 191 9.52 11.65 11.00
N ALA A 192 9.17 12.70 11.75
CA ALA A 192 8.42 13.84 11.22
C ALA A 192 9.17 14.55 10.08
N GLY A 193 10.49 14.77 10.23
CA GLY A 193 11.31 15.37 9.18
C GLY A 193 11.39 14.52 7.91
N ILE A 194 11.49 13.20 8.03
CA ILE A 194 11.48 12.28 6.88
C ILE A 194 10.09 12.24 6.22
N CYS A 195 9.02 12.23 7.01
CA CYS A 195 7.65 12.31 6.50
C CYS A 195 7.40 13.62 5.73
N GLU A 196 7.93 14.74 6.22
CA GLU A 196 7.81 16.04 5.55
C GLU A 196 8.43 16.02 4.14
N ILE A 197 9.60 15.39 3.98
CA ILE A 197 10.22 15.21 2.65
C ILE A 197 9.27 14.43 1.71
N GLY A 198 8.59 13.41 2.22
CA GLY A 198 7.58 12.67 1.47
C GLY A 198 6.37 13.51 1.08
N ILE A 199 5.91 14.40 1.96
CA ILE A 199 4.80 15.33 1.71
C ILE A 199 5.18 16.34 0.62
N LEU A 200 6.41 16.86 0.63
CA LEU A 200 6.91 17.82 -0.36
C LEU A 200 6.97 17.27 -1.79
N ILE A 201 7.04 15.95 -1.98
CA ILE A 201 6.97 15.31 -3.31
C ILE A 201 5.57 15.49 -3.94
N ALA A 202 4.53 15.67 -3.12
CA ALA A 202 3.14 15.97 -3.53
C ALA A 202 2.51 15.00 -4.56
N SER A 203 3.05 13.79 -4.72
CA SER A 203 2.51 12.75 -5.60
C SER A 203 2.59 11.37 -4.94
N LEU A 204 1.42 10.78 -4.68
CA LEU A 204 1.33 9.44 -4.09
C LEU A 204 1.91 8.36 -5.02
N ASP A 205 1.73 8.52 -6.34
CA ASP A 205 2.20 7.56 -7.34
C ASP A 205 3.73 7.53 -7.43
N ALA A 206 4.40 8.63 -7.07
CA ALA A 206 5.86 8.69 -6.96
C ALA A 206 6.38 8.14 -5.63
N VAL A 207 5.64 8.33 -4.53
CA VAL A 207 6.05 7.89 -3.19
C VAL A 207 5.87 6.38 -3.00
N ALA A 208 4.81 5.78 -3.56
CA ALA A 208 4.48 4.37 -3.37
C ALA A 208 5.60 3.39 -3.83
N PRO A 209 6.23 3.56 -5.00
CA PRO A 209 7.37 2.73 -5.41
C PRO A 209 8.59 2.85 -4.49
N ILE A 210 8.85 4.05 -3.95
CA ILE A 210 9.97 4.27 -3.01
C ILE A 210 9.76 3.45 -1.74
N LEU A 211 8.57 3.51 -1.16
CA LEU A 211 8.22 2.71 0.02
C LEU A 211 8.29 1.20 -0.27
N SER A 212 7.82 0.78 -1.44
CA SER A 212 7.87 -0.62 -1.88
C SER A 212 9.29 -1.17 -1.91
N MET A 213 10.26 -0.38 -2.36
CA MET A 213 11.67 -0.78 -2.37
C MET A 213 12.20 -1.05 -0.95
N PHE A 214 11.88 -0.18 0.02
CA PHE A 214 12.29 -0.37 1.41
C PHE A 214 11.66 -1.62 2.04
N PHE A 215 10.37 -1.87 1.80
CA PHE A 215 9.71 -3.07 2.32
C PHE A 215 10.22 -4.35 1.66
N LEU A 216 10.43 -4.36 0.35
CA LEU A 216 11.00 -5.50 -0.37
C LEU A 216 12.41 -5.83 0.12
N MET A 217 13.24 -4.80 0.33
CA MET A 217 14.58 -4.97 0.88
C MET A 217 14.55 -5.60 2.29
N CYS A 218 13.65 -5.13 3.15
CA CYS A 218 13.45 -5.71 4.49
C CYS A 218 13.03 -7.19 4.40
N TYR A 219 12.04 -7.51 3.58
CA TYR A 219 11.59 -8.90 3.39
C TYR A 219 12.67 -9.77 2.77
N MET A 220 13.46 -9.26 1.84
CA MET A 220 14.59 -9.98 1.25
C MET A 220 15.62 -10.34 2.34
N PHE A 221 16.03 -9.40 3.19
CA PHE A 221 17.00 -9.68 4.24
C PHE A 221 16.48 -10.65 5.30
N VAL A 222 15.20 -10.57 5.66
CA VAL A 222 14.58 -11.54 6.58
C VAL A 222 14.59 -12.94 5.99
N ASN A 223 14.16 -13.11 4.74
CA ASN A 223 14.15 -14.42 4.09
C ASN A 223 15.57 -14.98 3.90
N LEU A 224 16.50 -14.14 3.44
CA LEU A 224 17.89 -14.51 3.26
C LEU A 224 18.54 -14.93 4.58
N ALA A 225 18.33 -14.17 5.66
CA ALA A 225 18.88 -14.50 6.98
C ALA A 225 18.33 -15.84 7.49
N CYS A 226 17.03 -16.09 7.36
CA CYS A 226 16.42 -17.36 7.75
C CYS A 226 16.99 -18.55 6.95
N ALA A 227 17.10 -18.42 5.62
CA ALA A 227 17.65 -19.47 4.76
C ALA A 227 19.13 -19.75 5.07
N LEU A 228 19.95 -18.70 5.19
CA LEU A 228 21.38 -18.83 5.52
C LEU A 228 21.60 -19.46 6.90
N GLN A 229 20.83 -19.06 7.92
CA GLN A 229 20.99 -19.62 9.26
C GLN A 229 20.67 -21.12 9.31
N THR A 230 19.67 -21.57 8.53
CA THR A 230 19.34 -23.00 8.37
C THR A 230 20.43 -23.74 7.61
N LEU A 231 20.89 -23.19 6.48
CA LEU A 231 21.89 -23.84 5.63
C LEU A 231 23.26 -23.97 6.33
N LEU A 232 23.66 -22.94 7.07
CA LEU A 232 24.93 -22.88 7.82
C LEU A 232 24.86 -23.57 9.19
N ARG A 233 23.70 -24.11 9.59
CA ARG A 233 23.50 -24.81 10.87
C ARG A 233 23.95 -23.98 12.08
N THR A 234 23.52 -22.72 12.13
CA THR A 234 23.88 -21.79 13.22
C THR A 234 23.48 -22.39 14.59
N PRO A 235 24.35 -22.36 15.63
CA PRO A 235 24.15 -23.15 16.86
C PRO A 235 22.80 -22.98 17.57
N ASN A 236 22.26 -21.76 17.57
CA ASN A 236 21.01 -21.40 18.26
C ASN A 236 19.77 -21.39 17.34
N TRP A 237 19.91 -21.75 16.06
CA TRP A 237 18.82 -21.71 15.10
C TRP A 237 18.14 -23.07 14.97
N ARG A 238 16.94 -23.20 15.55
CA ARG A 238 16.11 -24.43 15.53
C ARG A 238 14.62 -24.09 15.36
N PRO A 239 14.16 -23.71 14.16
CA PRO A 239 12.76 -23.37 13.92
C PRO A 239 11.88 -24.60 14.19
N ARG A 240 10.87 -24.45 15.05
CA ARG A 240 9.94 -25.52 15.46
C ARG A 240 8.61 -25.51 14.69
N PHE A 241 8.51 -24.69 13.64
CA PHE A 241 7.28 -24.57 12.86
C PHE A 241 7.22 -25.65 11.77
N ASN A 242 6.12 -26.39 11.73
CA ASN A 242 5.99 -27.60 10.89
C ASN A 242 6.10 -27.34 9.38
N TYR A 243 5.65 -26.18 8.90
CA TYR A 243 5.62 -25.84 7.47
C TYR A 243 6.78 -24.91 7.06
N TYR A 244 7.85 -24.85 7.85
CA TYR A 244 9.05 -24.08 7.53
C TYR A 244 10.04 -24.91 6.70
N HIS A 245 10.59 -24.32 5.65
CA HIS A 245 11.69 -24.87 4.86
C HIS A 245 12.71 -23.76 4.51
N TRP A 246 13.94 -24.16 4.19
CA TRP A 246 15.02 -23.26 3.73
C TRP A 246 14.88 -22.85 2.27
#